data_AF-A0A1F2P892-F1
#
_entry.id   AF-A0A1F2P892-F1
#
_cell.length_a   1.000
_cell.length_b   1.000
_cell.length_c   1.000
_cell.angle_alpha   90.00
_cell.angle_beta   90.00
_cell.angle_gamma   90.00
#
_symmetry.space_group_name_H-M   'P 1'
#
loop_
_entity.id
_entity.type
_entity.pdbx_description
1 polymer ?
#
loop_
_entity_poly.entity_id
_entity_poly.type
_entity_poly.pdbx_seq_one_letter_code
_entity_poly.pdbx_strand_id
1 'polypeptide(L)'
;MNAYITALLITAITGVLFYLLYKVKKGEGQLLMAFLGRIYEIKRSRDRKERLNMKMAEYRDLLHLDAPTILGFVLTLTVFTLIVFALLFNLVFFTVVVSGSMSPTFDRGDLVLMQSIDKDKIEVGDIILFDPPESLTPYTHRVVSVKGGRIRTQGDAVGVADPWTLSTDEVIAKAVIFNGKPIVVKDVGSYFILDYTKQEQRVGGRYGGEYTFIKNLLNAVRAWGYALCIIAVMGYILLSAKEMGGKLS
;
A
#
# COMPACT_ATOMS: atom_id res chain seq x y z
N MET A 1 -5.80 -41.59 -56.28
CA MET A 1 -5.27 -42.12 -55.00
C MET A 1 -5.78 -43.55 -54.86
N ASN A 2 -4.89 -44.53 -54.73
CA ASN A 2 -5.22 -45.94 -54.89
C ASN A 2 -6.24 -46.39 -53.83
N ALA A 3 -7.35 -47.02 -54.22
CA ALA A 3 -8.46 -47.40 -53.32
C ALA A 3 -7.99 -48.28 -52.15
N TYR A 4 -6.92 -49.05 -52.37
CA TYR A 4 -6.23 -49.82 -51.36
C TYR A 4 -5.57 -48.95 -50.27
N ILE A 5 -4.95 -47.83 -50.63
CA ILE A 5 -4.29 -46.92 -49.68
C ILE A 5 -5.33 -46.21 -48.80
N THR A 6 -6.46 -45.80 -49.39
CA THR A 6 -7.57 -45.20 -48.62
C THR A 6 -8.22 -46.21 -47.69
N ALA A 7 -8.41 -47.46 -48.12
CA ALA A 7 -8.95 -48.51 -47.27
C ALA A 7 -8.01 -48.85 -46.09
N LEU A 8 -6.69 -48.85 -46.33
CA LEU A 8 -5.66 -49.12 -45.31
C LEU A 8 -5.56 -47.98 -44.28
N LEU A 9 -5.71 -46.73 -44.71
CA LEU A 9 -5.80 -45.57 -43.80
C LEU A 9 -7.06 -45.61 -42.95
N ILE A 10 -8.22 -45.91 -43.55
CA ILE A 10 -9.49 -45.98 -42.81
C ILE A 10 -9.44 -47.10 -41.77
N THR A 11 -8.90 -48.28 -42.10
CA THR A 11 -8.73 -49.40 -41.16
C THR A 11 -7.73 -49.08 -40.05
N ALA A 12 -6.62 -48.41 -40.36
CA ALA A 12 -5.68 -47.95 -39.34
C ALA A 12 -6.32 -46.93 -38.37
N ILE A 13 -7.08 -45.97 -38.89
CA ILE A 13 -7.76 -44.94 -38.07
C ILE A 13 -8.85 -45.57 -37.21
N THR A 14 -9.66 -46.50 -37.76
CA THR A 14 -10.67 -47.22 -36.98
C THR A 14 -10.04 -48.11 -35.92
N GLY A 15 -8.90 -48.76 -36.21
CA GLY A 15 -8.14 -49.52 -35.21
C GLY A 15 -7.62 -48.65 -34.06
N VAL A 16 -7.09 -47.46 -34.36
CA VAL A 16 -6.66 -46.48 -33.35
C VAL A 16 -7.85 -45.98 -32.52
N LEU A 17 -8.99 -45.69 -33.16
CA LEU A 17 -10.21 -45.27 -32.47
C LEU A 17 -10.73 -46.35 -31.52
N PHE A 18 -10.77 -47.62 -31.96
CA PHE A 18 -11.16 -48.75 -31.12
C PHE A 18 -10.20 -48.98 -29.96
N TYR A 19 -8.88 -48.81 -30.17
CA TYR A 19 -7.88 -48.93 -29.12
C TYR A 19 -8.03 -47.82 -28.05
N LEU A 20 -8.31 -46.59 -28.48
CA LEU A 20 -8.58 -45.47 -27.56
C LEU A 20 -9.87 -45.71 -26.76
N LEU A 21 -10.94 -46.18 -27.41
CA LEU A 21 -12.19 -46.56 -26.72
C LEU A 21 -12.00 -47.73 -25.75
N TYR A 22 -11.18 -48.73 -26.11
CA TYR A 22 -10.81 -49.84 -25.24
C TYR A 22 -10.07 -49.36 -23.99
N LYS A 23 -9.11 -48.43 -24.13
CA LYS A 23 -8.40 -47.82 -23.00
C LYS A 23 -9.33 -47.00 -22.10
N VAL A 24 -10.31 -46.30 -22.67
CA VAL A 24 -11.34 -45.57 -21.90
C VAL A 24 -12.20 -46.54 -21.09
N LYS A 25 -12.64 -47.67 -21.69
CA LYS A 25 -13.43 -48.70 -21.00
C LYS A 25 -12.68 -49.38 -19.85
N LYS A 26 -11.35 -49.53 -19.97
CA LYS A 26 -10.49 -50.16 -18.95
C LYS A 26 -10.10 -49.21 -17.80
N GLY A 27 -10.57 -47.96 -17.81
CA GLY A 27 -10.28 -46.97 -16.76
C GLY A 27 -8.92 -46.27 -16.87
N GLU A 28 -8.13 -46.59 -17.90
CA GLU A 28 -6.79 -46.01 -18.15
C GLU A 28 -6.84 -44.78 -19.08
N GLY A 29 -8.04 -44.26 -19.38
CA GLY A 29 -8.30 -43.15 -20.31
C GLY A 29 -8.06 -41.73 -19.77
N GLN A 30 -7.28 -41.55 -18.70
CA GLN A 30 -7.08 -40.24 -18.06
C GLN A 30 -6.48 -39.19 -19.02
N LEU A 31 -5.60 -39.59 -19.95
CA LEU A 31 -4.97 -38.67 -20.90
C LEU A 31 -5.97 -38.02 -21.86
N LEU A 32 -6.99 -38.76 -22.31
CA LEU A 32 -7.97 -38.26 -23.28
C LEU A 32 -8.95 -37.30 -22.61
N MET A 33 -9.38 -37.62 -21.38
CA MET A 33 -10.19 -36.72 -20.55
C MET A 33 -9.41 -35.48 -20.08
N ALA A 34 -8.12 -35.62 -19.77
CA ALA A 34 -7.25 -34.48 -19.45
C ALA A 34 -7.02 -33.57 -20.67
N PHE A 35 -6.90 -34.14 -21.88
CA PHE A 35 -6.73 -33.39 -23.11
C PHE A 35 -8.02 -32.66 -23.53
N LEU A 36 -9.16 -33.35 -23.50
CA LEU A 36 -10.47 -32.72 -23.73
C LEU A 36 -10.80 -31.68 -22.65
N GLY A 37 -10.45 -31.97 -21.39
CA GLY A 37 -10.54 -31.02 -20.28
C GLY A 37 -9.70 -29.76 -20.53
N ARG A 38 -8.45 -29.89 -20.96
CA ARG A 38 -7.61 -28.75 -21.37
C ARG A 38 -8.23 -27.97 -22.53
N ILE A 39 -8.73 -28.64 -23.57
CA ILE A 39 -9.34 -27.96 -24.72
C ILE A 39 -10.62 -27.22 -24.30
N TYR A 40 -11.45 -27.84 -23.46
CA TYR A 40 -12.64 -27.25 -22.90
C TYR A 40 -12.32 -26.05 -21.99
N GLU A 41 -11.28 -26.14 -21.16
CA GLU A 41 -10.79 -25.02 -20.35
C GLU A 41 -10.23 -23.89 -21.21
N ILE A 42 -9.47 -24.19 -22.25
CA ILE A 42 -8.94 -23.19 -23.19
C ILE A 42 -10.10 -22.45 -23.87
N LYS A 43 -11.12 -23.17 -24.36
CA LYS A 43 -12.30 -22.56 -25.00
C LYS A 43 -13.14 -21.74 -24.01
N ARG A 44 -13.40 -22.27 -22.81
CA ARG A 44 -14.12 -21.56 -21.74
C ARG A 44 -13.36 -20.34 -21.22
N SER A 45 -12.03 -20.36 -21.26
CA SER A 45 -11.20 -19.19 -20.91
C SER A 45 -11.28 -18.09 -21.97
N ARG A 46 -11.44 -18.48 -23.25
CA ARG A 46 -11.59 -17.55 -24.39
C ARG A 46 -12.92 -16.79 -24.32
N ASP A 47 -14.03 -17.50 -24.12
CA ASP A 47 -15.36 -16.87 -24.02
C ASP A 47 -15.46 -15.92 -22.81
N ARG A 48 -14.82 -16.26 -21.68
CA ARG A 48 -14.74 -15.36 -20.50
C ARG A 48 -13.89 -14.12 -20.79
N LYS A 49 -12.74 -14.28 -21.47
CA LYS A 49 -11.89 -13.16 -21.88
C LYS A 49 -12.62 -12.23 -22.84
N GLU A 50 -13.36 -12.76 -23.80
CA GLU A 50 -14.13 -11.96 -24.76
C GLU A 50 -15.23 -11.14 -24.08
N ARG A 51 -16.02 -11.75 -23.19
CA ARG A 51 -17.03 -11.00 -22.40
C ARG A 51 -16.40 -9.92 -21.52
N LEU A 52 -15.26 -10.21 -20.90
CA LEU A 52 -14.54 -9.24 -20.08
C LEU A 52 -14.01 -8.09 -20.92
N ASN A 53 -13.40 -8.38 -22.07
CA ASN A 53 -12.89 -7.37 -23.00
C ASN A 53 -14.03 -6.49 -23.55
N MET A 54 -15.19 -7.06 -23.86
CA MET A 54 -16.37 -6.30 -24.29
C MET A 54 -16.87 -5.35 -23.20
N LYS A 55 -17.01 -5.82 -21.95
CA LYS A 55 -17.37 -4.95 -20.82
C LYS A 55 -16.32 -3.87 -20.54
N MET A 56 -15.04 -4.21 -20.66
CA MET A 56 -13.94 -3.25 -20.48
C MET A 56 -13.94 -2.19 -21.59
N ALA A 57 -14.26 -2.56 -22.83
CA ALA A 57 -14.43 -1.61 -23.94
C ALA A 57 -15.61 -0.66 -23.68
N GLU A 58 -16.75 -1.20 -23.23
CA GLU A 58 -17.93 -0.42 -22.84
C GLU A 58 -17.62 0.58 -21.72
N TYR A 59 -16.92 0.16 -20.65
CA TYR A 59 -16.48 1.08 -19.59
C TYR A 59 -15.50 2.15 -20.08
N ARG A 60 -14.62 1.80 -21.03
CA ARG A 60 -13.63 2.73 -21.58
C ARG A 60 -14.31 3.84 -22.39
N ASP A 61 -15.34 3.50 -23.15
CA ASP A 61 -16.15 4.44 -23.91
C ASP A 61 -17.00 5.33 -22.97
N LEU A 62 -17.55 4.78 -21.89
CA LEU A 62 -18.32 5.54 -20.89
C LEU A 62 -17.47 6.52 -20.07
N LEU A 63 -16.24 6.15 -19.74
CA LEU A 63 -15.34 6.95 -18.90
C LEU A 63 -14.38 7.84 -19.72
N HIS A 64 -14.45 7.81 -21.06
CA HIS A 64 -13.53 8.50 -21.97
C HIS A 64 -12.05 8.27 -21.62
N LEU A 65 -11.72 7.07 -21.14
CA LEU A 65 -10.36 6.73 -20.73
C LEU A 65 -9.55 6.35 -21.97
N ASP A 66 -8.88 7.34 -22.55
CA ASP A 66 -7.89 7.07 -23.60
C ASP A 66 -6.82 6.13 -23.08
N ALA A 67 -6.44 5.14 -23.89
CA ALA A 67 -5.35 4.24 -23.53
C ALA A 67 -4.09 5.06 -23.20
N PRO A 68 -3.40 4.75 -22.09
CA PRO A 68 -2.31 5.57 -21.57
C PRO A 68 -1.23 5.74 -22.64
N THR A 69 -0.89 7.00 -22.92
CA THR A 69 0.24 7.31 -23.79
C THR A 69 1.54 6.91 -23.07
N ILE A 70 2.59 6.51 -23.81
CA ILE A 70 3.91 6.18 -23.24
C ILE A 70 4.39 7.27 -22.27
N LEU A 71 4.19 8.54 -22.63
CA LEU A 71 4.52 9.69 -21.78
C LEU A 71 3.74 9.69 -20.45
N GLY A 72 2.43 9.45 -20.49
CA GLY A 72 1.59 9.40 -19.30
C GLY A 72 1.93 8.23 -18.38
N PHE A 73 2.27 7.08 -18.98
CA PHE A 73 2.75 5.91 -18.25
C PHE A 73 4.07 6.19 -17.51
N VAL A 74 5.05 6.76 -18.22
CA VAL A 74 6.35 7.13 -17.63
C VAL A 74 6.17 8.16 -16.51
N LEU A 75 5.40 9.22 -16.74
CA LEU A 75 5.12 10.25 -15.73
C LEU A 75 4.49 9.66 -14.47
N THR A 76 3.50 8.78 -14.63
CA THR A 76 2.82 8.12 -13.51
C THR A 76 3.79 7.28 -12.68
N LEU A 77 4.62 6.47 -13.34
CA LEU A 77 5.64 5.69 -12.64
C LEU A 77 6.67 6.57 -11.94
N THR A 78 7.14 7.65 -12.58
CA THR A 78 8.09 8.59 -11.96
C THR A 78 7.52 9.22 -10.70
N VAL A 79 6.30 9.76 -10.76
CA VAL A 79 5.64 10.36 -9.59
C VAL A 79 5.44 9.32 -8.48
N PHE A 80 4.99 8.11 -8.84
CA PHE A 80 4.82 7.02 -7.88
C PHE A 80 6.14 6.63 -7.20
N THR A 81 7.23 6.47 -7.97
CA THR A 81 8.56 6.16 -7.42
C THR A 81 9.05 7.26 -6.49
N LEU A 82 8.85 8.55 -6.83
CA LEU A 82 9.22 9.67 -5.95
C LEU A 82 8.42 9.66 -4.64
N ILE A 83 7.12 9.36 -4.68
CA ILE A 83 6.29 9.23 -3.47
C ILE A 83 6.78 8.08 -2.61
N VAL A 84 7.00 6.90 -3.20
CA VAL A 84 7.50 5.72 -2.47
C VAL A 84 8.87 6.00 -1.86
N PHE A 85 9.76 6.66 -2.59
CA PHE A 85 11.06 7.09 -2.10
C PHE A 85 10.92 8.04 -0.90
N ALA A 86 10.10 9.09 -1.01
CA ALA A 86 9.88 10.04 0.08
C ALA A 86 9.33 9.37 1.36
N LEU A 87 8.43 8.40 1.21
CA LEU A 87 7.88 7.62 2.33
C LEU A 87 8.92 6.67 2.94
N LEU A 88 9.70 5.95 2.12
CA LEU A 88 10.71 5.00 2.58
C LEU A 88 11.84 5.66 3.37
N PHE A 89 12.26 6.85 2.94
CA PHE A 89 13.30 7.63 3.62
C PHE A 89 12.76 8.45 4.79
N ASN A 90 11.49 8.26 5.18
CA ASN A 90 10.80 9.00 6.24
C ASN A 90 10.99 10.52 6.10
N LEU A 91 11.02 11.03 4.86
CA LEU A 91 11.18 12.48 4.63
C LEU A 91 10.00 13.24 5.20
N VAL A 92 8.80 12.65 5.13
CA VAL A 92 7.58 13.19 5.70
C VAL A 92 6.74 12.03 6.26
N PHE A 93 6.28 12.15 7.50
CA PHE A 93 5.45 11.14 8.17
C PHE A 93 4.51 11.79 9.18
N PHE A 94 3.47 11.07 9.61
CA PHE A 94 2.56 11.55 10.64
C PHE A 94 2.92 10.97 12.01
N THR A 95 2.82 11.78 13.06
CA THR A 95 2.91 11.35 14.46
C THR A 95 1.63 11.66 15.22
N VAL A 96 1.34 10.86 16.25
CA VAL A 96 0.13 10.99 17.07
C VAL A 96 0.45 11.75 18.35
N VAL A 97 -0.37 12.75 18.69
CA VAL A 97 -0.24 13.50 19.93
C VAL A 97 -0.92 12.75 21.05
N VAL A 98 -0.12 12.29 22.02
CA VAL A 98 -0.59 11.42 23.10
C VAL A 98 -0.85 12.17 24.42
N SER A 99 -0.43 13.43 24.56
CA SER A 99 -0.60 14.21 25.80
C SER A 99 -1.19 15.59 25.51
N GLY A 100 -1.52 16.33 26.57
CA GLY A 100 -1.98 17.72 26.49
C GLY A 100 -0.87 18.76 26.60
N SER A 101 0.42 18.37 26.58
CA SER A 101 1.54 19.31 26.83
C SER A 101 1.67 20.39 25.75
N MET A 102 1.15 20.14 24.56
CA MET A 102 1.18 21.05 23.41
C MET A 102 -0.12 21.83 23.20
N SER A 103 -1.09 21.74 24.11
CA SER A 103 -2.33 22.53 23.99
C SER A 103 -2.04 24.03 24.19
N PRO A 104 -2.65 24.96 23.42
CA PRO A 104 -3.72 24.77 22.43
C PRO A 104 -3.24 24.49 21.00
N THR A 105 -1.92 24.40 20.77
CA THR A 105 -1.38 24.16 19.42
C THR A 105 -1.79 22.78 18.91
N PHE A 106 -1.60 21.75 19.75
CA PHE A 106 -2.03 20.38 19.48
C PHE A 106 -2.83 19.83 20.66
N ASP A 107 -3.86 19.05 20.32
CA ASP A 107 -4.69 18.36 21.29
C ASP A 107 -4.40 16.86 21.27
N ARG A 108 -4.63 16.18 22.39
CA ARG A 108 -4.48 14.72 22.45
C ARG A 108 -5.42 14.07 21.43
N GLY A 109 -4.86 13.23 20.56
CA GLY A 109 -5.59 12.59 19.47
C GLY A 109 -5.38 13.27 18.12
N ASP A 110 -4.60 14.35 18.03
CA ASP A 110 -4.22 14.95 16.75
C ASP A 110 -3.16 14.12 16.02
N LEU A 111 -3.21 14.12 14.69
CA LEU A 111 -2.11 13.67 13.83
C LEU A 111 -1.36 14.88 13.29
N VAL A 112 -0.07 14.97 13.57
CA VAL A 112 0.79 16.07 13.14
C VAL A 112 1.70 15.59 12.02
N LEU A 113 1.77 16.36 10.93
CA LEU A 113 2.70 16.08 9.84
C LEU A 113 4.11 16.53 10.23
N MET A 114 5.03 15.58 10.27
CA MET A 114 6.44 15.76 10.59
C MET A 114 7.27 15.56 9.34
N GLN A 115 8.39 16.28 9.26
CA GLN A 115 9.40 16.12 8.22
C GLN A 115 10.76 15.84 8.84
N SER A 116 11.54 14.99 8.17
CA SER A 116 12.97 14.89 8.44
C SER A 116 13.63 16.22 8.10
N ILE A 117 14.51 16.71 8.97
CA ILE A 117 15.19 17.98 8.79
C ILE A 117 16.69 17.80 8.66
N ASP A 118 17.27 18.77 7.97
CA ASP A 118 18.68 19.09 8.15
C ASP A 118 18.87 19.64 9.57
N LYS A 119 19.68 18.93 10.37
CA LYS A 119 19.88 19.16 11.80
C LYS A 119 20.41 20.56 12.12
N ASP A 120 21.01 21.23 11.13
CA ASP A 120 21.59 22.57 11.26
C ASP A 120 20.56 23.71 11.10
N LYS A 121 19.30 23.42 10.77
CA LYS A 121 18.24 24.42 10.49
C LYS A 121 17.17 24.51 11.56
N ILE A 122 17.50 24.15 12.79
CA ILE A 122 16.57 24.22 13.92
C ILE A 122 16.57 25.65 14.47
N GLU A 123 15.39 26.26 14.49
CA GLU A 123 15.19 27.64 14.93
C GLU A 123 14.26 27.73 16.15
N VAL A 124 14.34 28.84 16.87
CA VAL A 124 13.42 29.12 17.97
C VAL A 124 11.99 29.25 17.43
N GLY A 125 11.04 28.58 18.06
CA GLY A 125 9.65 28.52 17.63
C GLY A 125 9.27 27.25 16.86
N ASP A 126 10.26 26.51 16.36
CA ASP A 126 10.03 25.22 15.72
C ASP A 126 9.40 24.21 16.68
N ILE A 127 8.57 23.33 16.14
CA ILE A 127 8.03 22.20 16.91
C ILE A 127 8.76 20.94 16.44
N ILE A 128 9.43 20.26 17.35
CA ILE A 128 10.30 19.13 17.03
C ILE A 128 9.88 17.86 17.76
N LEU A 129 10.11 16.73 17.11
CA LEU A 129 10.03 15.38 17.66
C LEU A 129 11.46 14.95 18.03
N PHE A 130 11.67 14.51 19.26
CA PHE A 130 12.99 14.11 19.77
C PHE A 130 12.87 13.01 20.83
N ASP A 131 13.97 12.29 21.06
CA ASP A 131 14.07 11.31 22.14
C ASP A 131 14.67 12.00 23.39
N PRO A 132 13.89 12.26 24.45
CA PRO A 132 14.43 12.82 25.68
C PRO A 132 15.30 11.78 26.42
N PRO A 133 16.34 12.21 27.17
CA PRO A 133 17.21 11.30 27.91
C PRO A 133 16.47 10.46 28.98
N GLU A 134 15.37 10.99 29.52
CA GLU A 134 14.65 10.42 30.67
C GLU A 134 13.38 9.63 30.27
N SER A 135 13.08 9.47 28.98
CA SER A 135 11.91 8.71 28.53
C SER A 135 12.23 7.77 27.38
N LEU A 136 11.55 6.62 27.37
CA LEU A 136 11.64 5.61 26.31
C LEU A 136 10.74 5.93 25.10
N THR A 137 10.01 7.03 25.16
CA THR A 137 9.10 7.48 24.11
C THR A 137 9.46 8.89 23.64
N PRO A 138 9.34 9.16 22.34
CA PRO A 138 9.69 10.45 21.77
C PRO A 138 8.67 11.52 22.18
N TYR A 139 9.15 12.74 22.39
CA TYR A 139 8.35 13.90 22.82
C TYR A 139 8.24 14.89 21.67
N THR A 140 7.11 15.59 21.59
CA THR A 140 6.87 16.67 20.61
C THR A 140 6.70 17.97 21.35
N HIS A 141 7.71 18.84 21.36
CA HIS A 141 7.68 20.14 22.05
C HIS A 141 8.21 21.28 21.18
N ARG A 142 7.95 22.52 21.59
CA ARG A 142 8.43 23.72 20.90
C ARG A 142 9.84 24.08 21.36
N VAL A 143 10.70 24.44 20.41
CA VAL A 143 12.03 24.98 20.67
C VAL A 143 11.90 26.39 21.22
N VAL A 144 12.44 26.61 22.42
CA VAL A 144 12.43 27.91 23.10
C VAL A 144 13.80 28.57 23.12
N SER A 145 14.87 27.83 22.85
CA SER A 145 16.24 28.37 22.78
C SER A 145 17.13 27.46 21.95
N VAL A 146 17.99 28.06 21.12
CA VAL A 146 19.09 27.40 20.42
C VAL A 146 20.37 28.20 20.70
N LYS A 147 21.34 27.62 21.41
CA LYS A 147 22.61 28.28 21.78
C LYS A 147 23.78 27.32 21.68
N GLY A 148 24.74 27.61 20.80
CA GLY A 148 25.96 26.80 20.65
C GLY A 148 25.68 25.32 20.35
N GLY A 149 24.72 25.04 19.45
CA GLY A 149 24.30 23.69 19.09
C GLY A 149 23.42 22.98 20.14
N ARG A 150 23.09 23.66 21.24
CA ARG A 150 22.22 23.14 22.29
C ARG A 150 20.81 23.69 22.18
N ILE A 151 19.84 22.81 22.23
CA ILE A 151 18.41 23.08 22.03
C ILE A 151 17.71 22.88 23.37
N ARG A 152 16.84 23.83 23.73
CA ARG A 152 15.89 23.66 24.82
C ARG A 152 14.48 23.67 24.29
N THR A 153 13.66 22.78 24.82
CA THR A 153 12.28 22.57 24.41
C THR A 153 11.32 22.87 25.55
N GLN A 154 10.06 23.11 25.21
CA GLN A 154 8.98 23.36 26.15
C GLN A 154 7.65 22.94 25.52
N GLY A 155 6.80 22.27 26.29
CA GLY A 155 5.40 22.09 25.93
C GLY A 155 4.62 23.41 26.04
N ASP A 156 3.83 23.74 25.02
CA ASP A 156 3.07 25.00 24.94
C ASP A 156 2.14 25.23 26.14
N ALA A 157 1.61 24.16 26.75
CA ALA A 157 0.71 24.22 27.91
C ALA A 157 1.45 24.30 29.27
N VAL A 158 2.73 23.91 29.32
CA VAL A 158 3.45 23.66 30.58
C VAL A 158 4.02 24.95 31.18
N GLY A 159 4.33 25.94 30.35
CA GLY A 159 4.86 27.24 30.80
C GLY A 159 6.29 27.21 31.34
N VAL A 160 6.91 26.03 31.46
CA VAL A 160 8.28 25.83 31.95
C VAL A 160 9.04 24.97 30.95
N ALA A 161 10.28 25.38 30.64
CA ALA A 161 11.15 24.65 29.75
C ALA A 161 11.58 23.30 30.35
N ASP A 162 11.76 22.32 29.48
CA ASP A 162 12.15 20.96 29.85
C ASP A 162 13.48 20.95 30.63
N PRO A 163 13.68 19.99 31.55
CA PRO A 163 14.86 19.94 32.42
C PRO A 163 16.13 19.50 31.68
N TRP A 164 16.00 18.91 30.50
CA TRP A 164 17.11 18.47 29.67
C TRP A 164 17.54 19.54 28.65
N THR A 165 18.67 19.29 28.01
CA THR A 165 19.17 20.06 26.87
C THR A 165 19.56 19.09 25.78
N LEU A 166 19.03 19.30 24.58
CA LEU A 166 19.22 18.42 23.44
C LEU A 166 20.36 18.93 22.57
N SER A 167 21.10 18.00 21.98
CA SER A 167 21.92 18.20 20.81
C SER A 167 21.05 18.13 19.54
N THR A 168 21.56 18.63 18.43
CA THR A 168 20.90 18.50 17.12
C THR A 168 20.75 17.04 16.69
N ASP A 169 21.56 16.12 17.23
CA ASP A 169 21.52 14.70 16.90
C ASP A 169 20.36 13.94 17.53
N GLU A 170 19.81 14.42 18.64
CA GLU A 170 18.67 13.83 19.34
C GLU A 170 17.32 14.25 18.71
N VAL A 171 17.35 15.17 17.74
CA VAL A 171 16.16 15.61 17.02
C VAL A 171 15.87 14.65 15.87
N ILE A 172 14.67 14.09 15.89
CA ILE A 172 14.18 13.10 14.92
C ILE A 172 13.53 13.82 13.72
N ALA A 173 12.67 14.80 13.99
CA ALA A 173 11.88 15.47 12.96
C ALA A 173 11.36 16.84 13.42
N LYS A 174 10.87 17.64 12.47
CA LYS A 174 10.22 18.94 12.70
C LYS A 174 8.80 18.92 12.13
N ALA A 175 7.86 19.59 12.78
CA ALA A 175 6.52 19.76 12.25
C ALA A 175 6.53 20.60 10.96
N VAL A 176 5.78 20.15 9.95
CA VAL A 176 5.62 20.90 8.70
C VAL A 176 4.73 22.11 8.96
N ILE A 177 5.26 23.31 8.70
CA ILE A 177 4.53 24.57 8.85
C ILE A 177 4.06 25.06 7.48
N PHE A 178 2.76 25.35 7.36
CA PHE A 178 2.14 25.96 6.19
C PHE A 178 1.34 27.20 6.61
N ASN A 179 1.62 28.35 5.98
CA ASN A 179 1.02 29.64 6.34
C ASN A 179 1.15 29.99 7.84
N GLY A 180 2.31 29.69 8.43
CA GLY A 180 2.60 29.98 9.85
C GLY A 180 1.92 29.04 10.85
N LYS A 181 1.22 28.00 10.39
CA LYS A 181 0.59 26.99 11.26
C LYS A 181 1.07 25.58 10.94
N PRO A 182 1.22 24.70 11.94
CA PRO A 182 1.52 23.30 11.68
C PRO A 182 0.38 22.61 10.95
N ILE A 183 0.71 21.68 10.05
CA ILE A 183 -0.28 20.83 9.38
C ILE A 183 -0.72 19.73 10.33
N VAL A 184 -2.00 19.74 10.70
CA VAL A 184 -2.59 18.83 11.68
C VAL A 184 -3.91 18.30 11.16
N VAL A 185 -4.13 17.01 11.35
CA VAL A 185 -5.44 16.36 11.17
C VAL A 185 -6.03 16.10 12.55
N LYS A 186 -7.09 16.85 12.88
CA LYS A 186 -7.73 16.81 14.20
C LYS A 186 -8.42 15.47 14.47
N ASP A 187 -8.32 14.98 15.71
CA ASP A 187 -8.99 13.79 16.26
C ASP A 187 -8.72 12.43 15.59
N VAL A 188 -8.09 12.36 14.42
CA VAL A 188 -7.82 11.10 13.72
C VAL A 188 -6.77 10.24 14.42
N GLY A 189 -5.84 10.87 15.16
CA GLY A 189 -4.85 10.19 15.98
C GLY A 189 -5.47 9.35 17.11
N SER A 190 -6.68 9.70 17.57
CA SER A 190 -7.38 8.99 18.64
C SER A 190 -7.61 7.50 18.35
N TYR A 191 -7.75 7.11 17.08
CA TYR A 191 -7.87 5.71 16.66
C TYR A 191 -6.59 4.90 16.88
N PHE A 192 -5.44 5.57 16.90
CA PHE A 192 -4.13 4.94 17.09
C PHE A 192 -3.67 4.94 18.55
N ILE A 193 -4.31 5.72 19.43
CA ILE A 193 -4.03 5.72 20.87
C ILE A 193 -4.77 4.54 21.51
N LEU A 194 -3.99 3.54 21.95
CA LEU A 194 -4.47 2.44 22.77
C LEU A 194 -4.70 2.92 24.21
N ASP A 195 -5.88 3.47 24.49
CA ASP A 195 -6.23 3.92 25.83
C ASP A 195 -6.97 2.81 26.59
N TYR A 196 -6.22 1.87 27.18
CA TYR A 196 -6.78 0.76 27.99
C TYR A 196 -7.58 1.23 29.22
N THR A 197 -7.54 2.53 29.53
CA THR A 197 -8.31 3.18 30.59
C THR A 197 -9.75 3.50 30.16
N LYS A 198 -10.04 3.62 28.86
CA LYS A 198 -11.43 3.75 28.36
C LYS A 198 -12.10 2.39 28.29
N GLN A 199 -13.14 2.20 29.11
CA GLN A 199 -13.88 0.94 29.26
C GLN A 199 -14.47 0.40 27.93
N GLU A 200 -14.74 1.28 26.98
CA GLU A 200 -15.30 0.95 25.65
C GLU A 200 -14.29 0.32 24.67
N GLN A 201 -12.97 0.56 24.87
CA GLN A 201 -11.89 0.10 24.00
C GLN A 201 -11.22 -1.20 24.48
N ARG A 202 -11.64 -1.75 25.64
CA ARG A 202 -11.13 -3.03 26.17
C ARG A 202 -11.68 -4.22 25.38
N VAL A 203 -10.99 -5.36 25.42
CA VAL A 203 -11.51 -6.65 24.94
C VAL A 203 -12.78 -6.98 25.77
N GLY A 204 -13.95 -6.91 25.14
CA GLY A 204 -15.26 -7.02 25.79
C GLY A 204 -16.05 -5.69 25.94
N GLY A 205 -15.46 -4.55 25.58
CA GLY A 205 -16.16 -3.27 25.47
C GLY A 205 -16.93 -3.13 24.15
N ARG A 206 -17.84 -2.15 24.06
CA ARG A 206 -18.77 -1.94 22.93
C ARG A 206 -18.07 -1.89 21.55
N TYR A 207 -16.83 -1.41 21.50
CA TYR A 207 -16.04 -1.24 20.26
C TYR A 207 -14.72 -2.05 20.24
N GLY A 208 -14.47 -2.91 21.24
CA GLY A 208 -13.21 -3.66 21.33
C GLY A 208 -12.94 -4.60 20.14
N GLY A 209 -14.01 -5.18 19.59
CA GLY A 209 -13.93 -6.06 18.41
C GLY A 209 -13.49 -5.31 17.14
N GLU A 210 -14.10 -4.14 16.88
CA GLU A 210 -13.74 -3.27 15.75
C GLU A 210 -12.31 -2.75 15.88
N TYR A 211 -11.90 -2.37 17.10
CA TYR A 211 -10.53 -1.94 17.37
C TYR A 211 -9.51 -3.05 17.06
N THR A 212 -9.81 -4.28 17.48
CA THR A 212 -8.93 -5.43 17.24
C THR A 212 -8.83 -5.75 15.75
N PHE A 213 -9.96 -5.64 15.03
CA PHE A 213 -9.98 -5.78 13.58
C PHE A 213 -9.09 -4.73 12.89
N ILE A 214 -9.25 -3.44 13.23
CA ILE A 214 -8.45 -2.35 12.66
C ILE A 214 -6.97 -2.55 12.99
N LYS A 215 -6.63 -2.92 14.22
CA LYS A 215 -5.24 -3.21 14.62
C LYS A 215 -4.64 -4.35 13.79
N ASN A 216 -5.37 -5.44 13.61
CA ASN A 216 -4.91 -6.58 12.81
C ASN A 216 -4.78 -6.22 11.32
N LEU A 217 -5.72 -5.43 10.79
CA LEU A 217 -5.65 -4.90 9.43
C LEU A 217 -4.40 -4.04 9.23
N LEU A 218 -4.14 -3.08 10.13
CA LEU A 218 -2.96 -2.24 10.08
C LEU A 218 -1.66 -3.05 10.20
N ASN A 219 -1.64 -4.09 11.04
CA ASN A 219 -0.50 -5.00 11.14
C ASN A 219 -0.30 -5.81 9.86
N ALA A 220 -1.36 -6.30 9.23
CA ALA A 220 -1.29 -6.99 7.95
C ALA A 220 -0.78 -6.05 6.85
N VAL A 221 -1.26 -4.80 6.80
CA VAL A 221 -0.76 -3.77 5.87
C VAL A 221 0.71 -3.44 6.14
N ARG A 222 1.13 -3.35 7.40
CA ARG A 222 2.56 -3.15 7.74
C ARG A 222 3.44 -4.34 7.34
N ALA A 223 2.94 -5.56 7.48
CA ALA A 223 3.69 -6.77 7.14
C ALA A 223 3.78 -7.00 5.62
N TRP A 224 2.68 -6.74 4.89
CA TRP A 224 2.54 -7.07 3.47
C TRP A 224 2.55 -5.85 2.55
N GLY A 225 2.65 -4.64 3.09
CA GLY A 225 2.53 -3.38 2.33
C GLY A 225 3.50 -3.30 1.16
N TYR A 226 4.75 -3.71 1.36
CA TYR A 226 5.75 -3.78 0.28
C TYR A 226 5.36 -4.78 -0.82
N ALA A 227 4.87 -5.96 -0.44
CA ALA A 227 4.42 -6.98 -1.40
C ALA A 227 3.20 -6.50 -2.20
N LEU A 228 2.23 -5.86 -1.54
CA LEU A 228 1.05 -5.27 -2.19
C LEU A 228 1.45 -4.16 -3.18
N CYS A 229 2.39 -3.30 -2.80
CA CYS A 229 2.93 -2.28 -3.70
C CYS A 229 3.61 -2.90 -4.94
N ILE A 230 4.44 -3.92 -4.76
CA ILE A 230 5.09 -4.62 -5.87
C ILE A 230 4.05 -5.27 -6.81
N ILE A 231 3.06 -5.95 -6.24
CA ILE A 231 1.97 -6.57 -7.03
C ILE A 231 1.19 -5.51 -7.81
N ALA A 232 0.86 -4.38 -7.18
CA ALA A 232 0.14 -3.28 -7.82
C ALA A 232 0.96 -2.66 -8.97
N VAL A 233 2.25 -2.40 -8.76
CA VAL A 233 3.15 -1.86 -9.80
C VAL A 233 3.33 -2.84 -10.95
N MET A 234 3.57 -4.13 -10.66
CA MET A 234 3.67 -5.14 -11.71
C MET A 234 2.36 -5.27 -12.50
N GLY A 235 1.22 -5.26 -11.81
CA GLY A 235 -0.10 -5.27 -12.43
C GLY A 235 -0.31 -4.08 -13.36
N TYR A 236 0.05 -2.88 -12.91
CA TYR A 236 -0.03 -1.66 -13.70
C TYR A 236 0.87 -1.71 -14.94
N ILE A 237 2.12 -2.17 -14.81
CA ILE A 237 3.06 -2.33 -15.93
C ILE A 237 2.50 -3.34 -16.95
N LEU A 238 2.01 -4.50 -16.50
CA LEU A 238 1.47 -5.54 -17.39
C LEU A 238 0.21 -5.07 -18.14
N LEU A 239 -0.71 -4.40 -17.44
CA LEU A 239 -1.92 -3.85 -18.06
C LEU A 239 -1.58 -2.78 -19.09
N SER A 240 -0.69 -1.84 -18.73
CA SER A 240 -0.26 -0.76 -19.62
C SER A 240 0.49 -1.30 -20.85
N ALA A 241 1.37 -2.29 -20.68
CA ALA A 241 2.09 -2.92 -21.78
C ALA A 241 1.13 -3.63 -22.77
N LYS A 242 0.12 -4.32 -22.23
CA LYS A 242 -0.90 -4.99 -23.05
C LYS A 242 -1.74 -3.98 -23.86
N GLU A 243 -2.09 -2.85 -23.25
CA GLU A 243 -2.86 -1.79 -23.92
C GLU A 243 -2.06 -1.08 -25.02
N MET A 244 -0.77 -0.79 -24.77
CA MET A 244 0.12 -0.21 -25.77
C MET A 244 0.40 -1.17 -26.94
N GLY A 245 0.59 -2.47 -26.65
CA GLY A 245 0.81 -3.49 -27.68
C GLY A 245 -0.39 -3.70 -28.60
N GLY A 246 -1.62 -3.52 -28.09
CA GLY A 246 -2.85 -3.60 -28.90
C GLY A 246 -3.07 -2.42 -29.86
N LYS A 247 -2.33 -1.32 -29.73
CA LYS A 247 -2.34 -0.18 -30.68
C LYS A 247 -1.36 -0.37 -31.85
N LEU A 248 -0.42 -1.32 -31.76
CA LEU A 248 0.65 -1.56 -32.74
C LEU A 248 0.38 -2.73 -33.70
N SER A 249 -0.73 -3.46 -33.52
CA SER A 249 -1.20 -4.53 -34.42
C SER A 249 -2.39 -4.08 -35.24
#